data_AF-A0A1C4Y5J2-F1
#
_entry.id   AF-A0A1C4Y5J2-F1
#
_cell.length_a   1.000
_cell.length_b   1.000
_cell.length_c   1.000
_cell.angle_alpha   90.00
_cell.angle_beta   90.00
_cell.angle_gamma   90.00
#
_symmetry.space_group_name_H-M   'P 1'
#
loop_
_entity.id
_entity.type
_entity.pdbx_description
1 polymer ?
#
loop_
_entity_poly.entity_id
_entity_poly.type
_entity_poly.pdbx_seq_one_letter_code
_entity_poly.pdbx_strand_id
1 'polypeptide(L)'
;MDGVADGERLAASLGDALARLTFVDLTTDAVTARIIESVVAWAGDQGWRVYRRAPSVLPLPPPLSRQQSVLDVACARPDGPPVVIEVDHTDRRRTWDKLAAEAAAGRVAIWVRWGPGRFGTAPAPIHQVTCEVVRRNGPPGAGRLHTRTPGTHRSPPEHSAQGVGDTVAVRLPLAALDDETP
;
A
#
# COMPACT_ATOMS: atom_id res chain seq x y z
N MET A 1 26.66 -0.30 -1.00
CA MET A 1 25.65 0.69 -0.54
C MET A 1 24.70 1.11 -1.66
N ASP A 2 24.99 0.80 -2.93
CA ASP A 2 24.19 1.29 -4.07
C ASP A 2 22.82 0.63 -4.25
N GLY A 3 22.65 -0.62 -3.77
CA GLY A 3 21.40 -1.37 -3.95
C GLY A 3 20.22 -0.86 -3.11
N VAL A 4 20.46 -0.35 -1.89
CA VAL A 4 19.38 0.20 -1.04
C VAL A 4 18.87 1.52 -1.60
N ALA A 5 19.79 2.42 -1.96
CA ALA A 5 19.44 3.69 -2.60
C ALA A 5 18.74 3.48 -3.96
N ASP A 6 19.12 2.44 -4.71
CA ASP A 6 18.41 2.07 -5.93
C ASP A 6 16.98 1.59 -5.64
N GLY A 7 16.80 0.69 -4.67
CA GLY A 7 15.47 0.21 -4.30
C GLY A 7 14.54 1.31 -3.77
N GLU A 8 15.07 2.28 -3.02
CA GLU A 8 14.32 3.47 -2.60
C GLU A 8 13.86 4.33 -3.78
N ARG A 9 14.77 4.61 -4.74
CA ARG A 9 14.42 5.35 -5.97
C ARG A 9 13.36 4.63 -6.79
N LEU A 10 13.47 3.31 -6.91
CA LEU A 10 12.51 2.49 -7.66
C LEU A 10 11.13 2.46 -6.98
N ALA A 11 11.10 2.32 -5.65
CA ALA A 11 9.88 2.38 -4.88
C ALA A 11 9.21 3.75 -4.98
N ALA A 12 9.99 4.84 -4.92
CA ALA A 12 9.47 6.20 -5.11
C ALA A 12 8.86 6.38 -6.51
N SER A 13 9.58 5.99 -7.56
CA SER A 13 9.10 6.04 -8.95
C SER A 13 7.80 5.24 -9.17
N LEU A 14 7.73 4.03 -8.59
CA LEU A 14 6.50 3.23 -8.63
C LEU A 14 5.36 3.91 -7.82
N GLY A 15 5.68 4.51 -6.68
CA GLY A 15 4.75 5.31 -5.89
C GLY A 15 4.14 6.45 -6.70
N ASP A 16 4.95 7.19 -7.46
CA ASP A 16 4.48 8.27 -8.35
C ASP A 16 3.57 7.73 -9.47
N ALA A 17 3.89 6.56 -10.02
CA ALA A 17 3.02 5.90 -11.00
C ALA A 17 1.66 5.52 -10.40
N LEU A 18 1.65 4.92 -9.20
CA LEU A 18 0.42 4.54 -8.51
C LEU A 18 -0.35 5.75 -7.97
N ALA A 19 0.29 6.88 -7.71
CA ALA A 19 -0.36 8.14 -7.33
C ALA A 19 -1.38 8.62 -8.38
N ARG A 20 -1.11 8.33 -9.67
CA ARG A 20 -1.98 8.67 -10.80
C ARG A 20 -3.13 7.68 -11.03
N LEU A 21 -3.12 6.55 -10.33
CA LEU A 21 -4.11 5.49 -10.54
C LEU A 21 -5.50 5.92 -10.06
N THR A 22 -6.50 5.69 -10.91
CA THR A 22 -7.90 5.97 -10.60
C THR A 22 -8.81 4.79 -10.92
N PHE A 23 -9.84 4.62 -10.11
CA PHE A 23 -10.92 3.67 -10.31
C PHE A 23 -12.05 3.93 -9.32
N VAL A 24 -13.25 3.48 -9.67
CA VAL A 24 -14.44 3.62 -8.85
C VAL A 24 -15.04 2.24 -8.63
N ASP A 25 -15.40 1.96 -7.39
CA ASP A 25 -16.21 0.81 -6.98
C ASP A 25 -15.71 -0.55 -7.48
N LEU A 26 -14.39 -0.75 -7.44
CA LEU A 26 -13.80 -2.05 -7.73
C LEU A 26 -13.90 -2.98 -6.51
N THR A 27 -14.12 -4.26 -6.77
CA THR A 27 -13.97 -5.31 -5.74
C THR A 27 -12.50 -5.47 -5.36
N THR A 28 -12.24 -6.15 -4.24
CA THR A 28 -10.87 -6.38 -3.77
C THR A 28 -9.96 -7.00 -4.85
N ASP A 29 -10.41 -8.05 -5.52
CA ASP A 29 -9.62 -8.72 -6.56
C ASP A 29 -9.39 -7.81 -7.77
N ALA A 30 -10.41 -7.02 -8.15
CA ALA A 30 -10.31 -6.08 -9.25
C ALA A 30 -9.33 -4.93 -8.96
N VAL A 31 -9.24 -4.47 -7.70
CA VAL A 31 -8.22 -3.48 -7.29
C VAL A 31 -6.83 -4.08 -7.38
N THR A 32 -6.60 -5.26 -6.82
CA THR A 32 -5.30 -5.93 -6.89
C THR A 32 -4.87 -6.11 -8.34
N ALA A 33 -5.76 -6.63 -9.20
CA ALA A 33 -5.49 -6.76 -10.63
C ALA A 33 -5.15 -5.42 -11.28
N ARG A 34 -5.92 -4.36 -11.00
CA ARG A 34 -5.68 -3.01 -11.54
C ARG A 34 -4.33 -2.44 -11.11
N ILE A 35 -3.90 -2.67 -9.88
CA ILE A 35 -2.59 -2.24 -9.40
C ILE A 35 -1.48 -3.04 -10.09
N ILE A 36 -1.65 -4.36 -10.24
CA ILE A 36 -0.70 -5.20 -11.00
C ILE A 36 -0.56 -4.71 -12.45
N GLU A 37 -1.66 -4.38 -13.14
CA GLU A 37 -1.60 -3.77 -14.47
C GLU A 37 -0.78 -2.48 -14.48
N SER A 38 -0.96 -1.63 -13.47
CA SER A 38 -0.23 -0.36 -13.36
C SER A 38 1.25 -0.56 -13.09
N VAL A 39 1.61 -1.57 -12.29
CA VAL A 39 3.00 -1.98 -12.05
C VAL A 39 3.64 -2.50 -13.34
N VAL A 40 2.92 -3.32 -14.09
CA VAL A 40 3.40 -3.88 -15.38
C VAL A 40 3.62 -2.76 -16.38
N ALA A 41 2.69 -1.79 -16.48
CA ALA A 41 2.84 -0.62 -17.34
C ALA A 41 4.06 0.22 -16.94
N TRP A 42 4.19 0.54 -15.64
CA TRP A 42 5.35 1.28 -15.11
C TRP A 42 6.67 0.61 -15.49
N ALA A 43 6.80 -0.71 -15.30
CA ALA A 43 8.01 -1.43 -15.66
C ALA A 43 8.24 -1.48 -17.19
N GLY A 44 7.16 -1.59 -17.97
CA GLY A 44 7.21 -1.51 -19.43
C GLY A 44 7.71 -0.15 -19.94
N ASP A 45 7.31 0.95 -19.30
CA ASP A 45 7.78 2.30 -19.62
C ASP A 45 9.28 2.48 -19.34
N GLN A 46 9.85 1.68 -18.41
CA GLN A 46 11.30 1.62 -18.20
C GLN A 46 12.04 0.74 -19.22
N GLY A 47 11.33 0.11 -20.17
CA GLY A 47 11.88 -0.82 -21.14
C GLY A 47 12.24 -2.20 -20.56
N TRP A 48 11.71 -2.56 -19.39
CA TRP A 48 12.06 -3.82 -18.73
C TRP A 48 11.23 -5.00 -19.24
N ARG A 49 11.80 -6.20 -19.15
CA ARG A 49 11.05 -7.43 -19.42
C ARG A 49 10.27 -7.84 -18.18
N VAL A 50 8.94 -7.91 -18.32
CA VAL A 50 8.02 -8.18 -17.22
C VAL A 50 7.50 -9.61 -17.26
N TYR A 51 7.46 -10.25 -16.09
CA TYR A 51 6.90 -11.58 -15.87
C TYR A 51 5.83 -11.47 -14.79
N ARG A 52 4.62 -11.90 -15.11
CA ARG A 52 3.55 -12.05 -14.12
C ARG A 52 3.63 -13.43 -13.50
N ARG A 53 3.19 -13.56 -12.24
CA ARG A 53 3.11 -14.86 -11.57
C ARG A 53 4.46 -15.59 -11.60
N ALA A 54 5.52 -14.85 -11.33
CA ALA A 54 6.88 -15.38 -11.40
C ALA A 54 7.15 -16.34 -10.23
N PRO A 55 7.86 -17.46 -10.45
CA PRO A 55 8.21 -18.35 -9.35
C PRO A 55 9.13 -17.65 -8.34
N SER A 56 8.82 -17.80 -7.06
CA SER A 56 9.61 -17.26 -5.95
C SER A 56 10.70 -18.25 -5.53
N VAL A 57 11.81 -17.73 -5.03
CA VAL A 57 12.87 -18.53 -4.41
C VAL A 57 12.47 -19.11 -3.06
N LEU A 58 11.40 -18.62 -2.44
CA LEU A 58 10.87 -19.20 -1.21
C LEU A 58 10.05 -20.47 -1.53
N PRO A 59 10.51 -21.66 -1.12
CA PRO A 59 9.75 -22.89 -1.34
C PRO A 59 8.44 -22.88 -0.54
N LEU A 60 7.45 -23.66 -1.00
CA LEU A 60 6.27 -23.91 -0.19
C LEU A 60 6.61 -24.80 1.03
N PRO A 61 5.90 -24.65 2.16
CA PRO A 61 6.07 -25.55 3.29
C PRO A 61 5.61 -26.98 2.93
N PRO A 62 6.08 -28.01 3.67
CA PRO A 62 5.56 -29.37 3.53
C PRO A 62 4.03 -29.44 3.66
N PRO A 63 3.35 -30.35 2.93
CA PRO A 63 3.90 -31.35 2.00
C PRO A 63 4.19 -30.80 0.58
N LEU A 64 3.96 -29.51 0.34
CA LEU A 64 4.08 -28.89 -0.98
C LEU A 64 5.50 -28.45 -1.32
N SER A 65 6.53 -28.92 -0.62
CA SER A 65 7.92 -28.46 -0.74
C SER A 65 8.56 -28.64 -2.12
N ARG A 66 7.96 -29.42 -3.01
CA ARG A 66 8.37 -29.56 -4.43
C ARG A 66 7.82 -28.46 -5.34
N GLN A 67 6.98 -27.57 -4.81
CA GLN A 67 6.40 -26.45 -5.53
C GLN A 67 6.98 -25.14 -5.00
N GLN A 68 7.03 -24.13 -5.87
CA GLN A 68 7.52 -22.80 -5.54
C GLN A 68 6.34 -21.90 -5.16
N SER A 69 6.57 -20.96 -4.24
CA SER A 69 5.64 -19.84 -4.07
C SER A 69 5.65 -18.99 -5.34
N VAL A 70 4.65 -18.13 -5.52
CA VAL A 70 4.54 -17.25 -6.68
C VAL A 70 4.53 -15.79 -6.22
N LEU A 71 5.26 -14.95 -6.96
CA LEU A 71 5.28 -13.50 -6.89
C LEU A 71 4.28 -12.92 -7.89
N ASP A 72 3.62 -11.82 -7.57
CA ASP A 72 2.72 -11.16 -8.51
C ASP A 72 3.44 -10.68 -9.77
N VAL A 73 4.57 -9.98 -9.62
CA VAL A 73 5.37 -9.44 -10.74
C VAL A 73 6.87 -9.59 -10.47
N ALA A 74 7.62 -9.95 -11.53
CA ALA A 74 9.07 -9.83 -11.57
C ALA A 74 9.50 -9.11 -12.85
N CYS A 75 10.54 -8.29 -12.76
CA CYS A 75 11.07 -7.49 -13.86
C CYS A 75 12.57 -7.75 -14.00
N ALA A 76 13.00 -8.10 -15.22
CA ALA A 76 14.42 -8.14 -15.56
C ALA A 76 14.85 -6.78 -16.09
N ARG A 77 15.92 -6.23 -15.49
CA ARG A 77 16.50 -4.93 -15.81
C ARG A 77 17.78 -5.12 -16.64
N PRO A 78 18.03 -4.30 -17.67
CA PRO A 78 19.30 -4.34 -18.39
C PRO A 78 20.47 -3.86 -17.51
N ASP A 79 20.24 -2.83 -16.69
CA ASP A 79 21.31 -2.10 -16.00
C ASP A 79 21.24 -2.21 -14.46
N GLY A 80 20.80 -3.35 -13.94
CA GLY A 80 20.76 -3.55 -12.49
C GLY A 80 20.11 -4.87 -12.04
N PRO A 81 20.03 -5.09 -10.71
CA PRO A 81 19.41 -6.30 -10.19
C PRO A 81 17.92 -6.39 -10.57
N PRO A 82 17.39 -7.61 -10.80
CA PRO A 82 15.96 -7.79 -11.04
C PRO A 82 15.11 -7.22 -9.91
N VAL A 83 13.91 -6.75 -10.26
CA VAL A 83 12.92 -6.23 -9.29
C VAL A 83 11.81 -7.26 -9.13
N VAL A 84 11.38 -7.51 -7.91
CA VAL A 84 10.21 -8.36 -7.60
C VAL A 84 9.21 -7.57 -6.78
N ILE A 85 7.93 -7.79 -7.05
CA ILE A 85 6.86 -6.97 -6.52
C ILE A 85 5.70 -7.86 -6.11
N GLU A 86 5.20 -7.64 -4.89
CA GLU A 86 3.96 -8.24 -4.39
C GLU A 86 2.95 -7.15 -4.08
N VAL A 87 1.68 -7.41 -4.42
CA VAL A 87 0.57 -6.46 -4.26
C VAL A 87 -0.44 -7.04 -3.28
N ASP A 88 -0.47 -6.48 -2.06
CA ASP A 88 -1.36 -6.97 -1.01
C ASP A 88 -2.33 -5.91 -0.50
N HIS A 89 -3.50 -6.39 -0.07
CA HIS A 89 -4.48 -5.60 0.68
C HIS A 89 -4.44 -5.88 2.21
N THR A 90 -3.51 -6.72 2.68
CA THR A 90 -3.29 -7.08 4.10
C THR A 90 -1.82 -7.23 4.42
N ASP A 91 -1.46 -7.11 5.70
CA ASP A 91 -0.07 -7.21 6.19
C ASP A 91 0.31 -8.69 6.45
N ARG A 92 0.36 -9.51 5.40
CA ARG A 92 0.65 -10.94 5.54
C ARG A 92 2.15 -11.16 5.77
N ARG A 93 2.51 -11.70 6.95
CA ARG A 93 3.90 -12.06 7.28
C ARG A 93 4.56 -12.92 6.19
N ARG A 94 3.81 -13.87 5.63
CA ARG A 94 4.30 -14.74 4.55
C ARG A 94 4.72 -13.98 3.30
N THR A 95 4.08 -12.86 2.95
CA THR A 95 4.54 -12.02 1.82
C THR A 95 5.91 -11.42 2.14
N TRP A 96 6.09 -10.90 3.36
CA TRP A 96 7.39 -10.36 3.76
C TRP A 96 8.48 -11.42 3.76
N ASP A 97 8.18 -12.64 4.23
CA ASP A 97 9.17 -13.74 4.19
C ASP A 97 9.57 -14.08 2.74
N LYS A 98 8.61 -14.06 1.79
CA LYS A 98 8.90 -14.21 0.35
C LYS A 98 9.85 -13.11 -0.12
N LEU A 99 9.45 -11.86 0.05
CA LEU A 99 10.22 -10.69 -0.41
C LEU A 99 11.60 -10.60 0.25
N ALA A 100 11.73 -10.96 1.53
CA ALA A 100 13.02 -11.04 2.22
C ALA A 100 13.94 -12.11 1.61
N ALA A 101 13.39 -13.29 1.25
CA ALA A 101 14.16 -14.32 0.57
C ALA A 101 14.62 -13.88 -0.83
N GLU A 102 13.77 -13.15 -1.57
CA GLU A 102 14.14 -12.57 -2.87
C GLU A 102 15.24 -11.52 -2.74
N ALA A 103 15.15 -10.66 -1.74
CA ALA A 103 16.18 -9.67 -1.46
C ALA A 103 17.51 -10.31 -1.06
N ALA A 104 17.47 -11.37 -0.24
CA ALA A 104 18.65 -12.17 0.09
C ALA A 104 19.28 -12.84 -1.15
N ALA A 105 18.47 -13.15 -2.17
CA ALA A 105 18.93 -13.62 -3.48
C ALA A 105 19.45 -12.49 -4.40
N GLY A 106 19.59 -11.26 -3.88
CA GLY A 106 20.15 -10.11 -4.59
C GLY A 106 19.17 -9.34 -5.46
N ARG A 107 17.86 -9.59 -5.34
CA ARG A 107 16.82 -8.83 -6.07
C ARG A 107 16.40 -7.59 -5.30
N VAL A 108 15.87 -6.58 -5.98
CA VAL A 108 15.18 -5.45 -5.33
C VAL A 108 13.76 -5.90 -5.01
N ALA A 109 13.41 -5.99 -3.74
CA ALA A 109 12.10 -6.44 -3.28
C ALA A 109 11.20 -5.26 -2.92
N ILE A 110 10.07 -5.13 -3.62
CA ILE A 110 9.08 -4.07 -3.38
C ILE A 110 7.76 -4.69 -2.93
N TRP A 111 7.15 -4.12 -1.89
CA TRP A 111 5.82 -4.47 -1.44
C TRP A 111 4.86 -3.32 -1.69
N VAL A 112 3.85 -3.55 -2.53
CA VAL A 112 2.77 -2.60 -2.76
C VAL A 112 1.62 -2.95 -1.82
N ARG A 113 1.35 -2.06 -0.86
CA ARG A 113 0.30 -2.24 0.13
C ARG A 113 -0.87 -1.28 -0.14
N TRP A 114 -2.06 -1.82 -0.40
CA TRP A 114 -3.23 -0.99 -0.78
C TRP A 114 -4.44 -1.15 0.14
N GLY A 115 -5.13 -0.06 0.49
CA GLY A 115 -6.25 -0.12 1.44
C GLY A 115 -6.66 1.26 2.00
N PRO A 116 -7.59 1.33 2.96
CA PRO A 116 -8.15 2.59 3.49
C PRO A 116 -7.26 3.37 4.47
N GLY A 117 -5.94 3.22 4.34
CA GLY A 117 -4.98 3.81 5.27
C GLY A 117 -4.74 2.94 6.51
N ARG A 118 -3.69 3.29 7.28
CA ARG A 118 -3.04 2.47 8.33
C ARG A 118 -2.33 1.24 7.76
N PHE A 119 -1.17 1.48 7.18
CA PHE A 119 -0.31 0.43 6.66
C PHE A 119 0.74 0.05 7.70
N GLY A 120 0.93 -1.24 7.94
CA GLY A 120 2.11 -1.71 8.66
C GLY A 120 3.39 -1.36 7.90
N THR A 121 4.50 -1.25 8.61
CA THR A 121 5.82 -0.99 8.02
C THR A 121 6.48 -2.32 7.66
N ALA A 122 6.83 -2.51 6.38
CA ALA A 122 7.61 -3.66 5.97
C ALA A 122 9.01 -3.62 6.60
N PRO A 123 9.55 -4.75 7.09
CA PRO A 123 10.91 -4.78 7.59
C PRO A 123 11.92 -4.63 6.44
N ALA A 124 13.06 -4.00 6.73
CA ALA A 124 14.19 -3.99 5.80
C ALA A 124 14.61 -5.44 5.44
N PRO A 125 15.08 -5.70 4.21
CA PRO A 125 15.36 -4.76 3.12
C PRO A 125 14.17 -4.53 2.15
N ILE A 126 12.94 -4.79 2.56
CA ILE A 126 11.77 -4.66 1.67
C ILE A 126 11.40 -3.18 1.52
N HIS A 127 11.33 -2.70 0.28
CA HIS A 127 10.89 -1.34 -0.01
C HIS A 127 9.37 -1.28 -0.10
N GLN A 128 8.73 -0.42 0.68
CA GLN A 128 7.28 -0.33 0.74
C GLN A 128 6.74 0.81 -0.13
N VAL A 129 5.69 0.52 -0.89
CA VAL A 129 4.89 1.50 -1.63
C VAL A 129 3.45 1.37 -1.18
N THR A 130 2.79 2.49 -0.87
CA THR A 130 1.40 2.47 -0.39
C THR A 130 0.44 3.01 -1.44
N CYS A 131 -0.76 2.42 -1.49
CA CYS A 131 -1.82 2.84 -2.41
C CYS A 131 -3.14 2.95 -1.64
N GLU A 132 -3.44 4.16 -1.15
CA GLU A 132 -4.65 4.42 -0.38
C GLU A 132 -5.94 4.42 -1.22
N VAL A 133 -7.01 3.82 -0.70
CA VAL A 133 -8.31 3.73 -1.37
C VAL A 133 -9.44 3.97 -0.37
N VAL A 134 -10.53 4.60 -0.78
CA VAL A 134 -11.74 4.68 0.03
C VAL A 134 -12.52 3.38 -0.10
N ARG A 135 -13.06 2.86 1.00
CA ARG A 135 -13.89 1.65 1.00
C ARG A 135 -15.35 1.97 1.33
N ARG A 136 -16.27 1.20 0.75
CA ARG A 136 -17.68 1.19 1.13
C ARG A 136 -18.28 -0.22 1.08
N ASN A 137 -19.46 -0.37 1.65
CA ASN A 137 -20.27 -1.58 1.44
C ASN A 137 -20.77 -1.58 -0.01
N GLY A 138 -20.58 -2.71 -0.70
CA GLY A 138 -21.29 -2.99 -1.94
C GLY A 138 -22.73 -3.43 -1.69
N PRO A 139 -23.51 -3.64 -2.76
CA PRO A 139 -24.80 -4.30 -2.68
C PRO A 139 -24.71 -5.67 -2.00
N PRO A 140 -25.84 -6.22 -1.50
CA PRO A 140 -25.89 -7.57 -0.94
C PRO A 140 -25.23 -8.59 -1.87
N GLY A 141 -24.30 -9.39 -1.34
CA GLY A 141 -23.54 -10.40 -2.10
C GLY A 141 -22.30 -9.88 -2.84
N ALA A 142 -22.11 -8.56 -2.99
CA ALA A 142 -20.96 -7.99 -3.71
C ALA A 142 -19.72 -7.72 -2.84
N GLY A 143 -19.85 -7.80 -1.51
CA GLY A 143 -18.75 -7.54 -0.59
C GLY A 143 -18.38 -6.05 -0.45
N ARG A 144 -17.08 -5.76 -0.27
CA ARG A 144 -16.57 -4.38 -0.15
C ARG A 144 -16.18 -3.84 -1.52
N LEU A 145 -16.52 -2.58 -1.76
CA LEU A 145 -16.12 -1.85 -2.96
C LEU A 145 -15.13 -0.75 -2.60
N HIS A 146 -14.20 -0.49 -3.51
CA HIS A 146 -13.07 0.40 -3.29
C HIS A 146 -12.94 1.40 -4.42
N THR A 147 -12.64 2.64 -4.06
CA THR A 147 -12.52 3.77 -4.97
C THR A 147 -11.22 4.50 -4.70
N ARG A 148 -10.53 4.88 -5.77
CA ARG A 148 -9.38 5.76 -5.74
C ARG A 148 -9.59 6.86 -6.77
N THR A 149 -9.64 8.09 -6.30
CA THR A 149 -9.57 9.29 -7.14
C THR A 149 -8.15 9.83 -7.07
N PRO A 150 -7.67 10.58 -8.09
CA PRO A 150 -6.41 11.29 -7.95
C PRO A 150 -6.52 12.16 -6.70
N GLY A 151 -5.49 12.15 -5.86
CA GLY A 151 -5.40 13.14 -4.81
C GLY A 151 -5.30 14.50 -5.49
N THR A 152 -6.40 15.25 -5.57
CA THR A 152 -6.24 16.70 -5.43
C THR A 152 -5.57 16.85 -4.08
N HIS A 153 -4.37 17.42 -4.06
CA HIS A 153 -3.87 18.05 -2.84
C HIS A 153 -4.92 19.09 -2.44
N ARG A 154 -5.94 18.65 -1.70
CA ARG A 154 -6.93 19.55 -1.13
C ARG A 154 -6.19 20.13 0.05
N SER A 155 -5.63 21.32 -0.15
CA SER A 155 -5.15 22.13 0.97
C SER A 155 -6.22 22.08 2.06
N PRO A 156 -5.83 21.96 3.34
CA PRO A 156 -6.78 22.10 4.44
C PRO A 156 -7.66 23.33 4.16
N PRO A 157 -8.98 23.27 4.42
CA PRO A 157 -9.83 24.45 4.24
C PRO A 157 -9.18 25.64 4.95
N GLU A 158 -9.11 26.79 4.26
CA GLU A 158 -8.61 28.01 4.88
C GLU A 158 -9.46 28.27 6.12
N HIS A 159 -8.84 28.11 7.30
CA HIS A 159 -9.46 28.58 8.52
C HIS A 159 -9.51 30.09 8.40
N SER A 160 -10.73 30.64 8.27
CA SER A 160 -10.95 32.07 8.45
C SER A 160 -10.31 32.48 9.76
N ALA A 161 -9.22 33.26 9.70
CA ALA A 161 -8.70 33.96 10.86
C ALA A 161 -9.66 35.11 11.19
N GLN A 162 -10.87 34.76 11.63
CA GLN A 162 -11.65 35.68 12.43
C GLN A 162 -10.88 35.80 13.74
N GLY A 163 -10.11 36.90 13.85
CA GLY A 163 -9.51 37.31 15.10
C GLY A 163 -10.56 37.19 16.19
N VAL A 164 -10.24 36.39 17.20
CA VAL A 164 -11.05 36.25 18.40
C VAL A 164 -11.17 37.64 19.01
N GLY A 165 -12.28 38.30 18.72
CA GLY A 165 -12.74 39.45 19.50
C GLY A 165 -12.93 38.98 20.93
N ASP A 166 -12.38 39.76 21.86
CA ASP A 166 -12.30 39.55 23.30
C ASP A 166 -13.45 38.69 23.85
N THR A 167 -13.22 37.38 24.02
CA THR A 167 -14.23 36.46 24.55
C THR A 167 -14.20 36.49 26.07
N VAL A 168 -15.24 37.08 26.66
CA VAL A 168 -15.55 36.90 28.09
C VAL A 168 -15.82 35.42 28.35
N ALA A 169 -15.00 34.81 29.19
CA ALA A 169 -15.16 33.41 29.59
C ALA A 169 -16.48 33.21 30.33
N VAL A 170 -17.43 32.50 29.72
CA VAL A 170 -18.64 32.03 30.39
C VAL A 170 -18.32 30.72 31.09
N ARG A 171 -18.40 30.72 32.42
CA ARG A 171 -18.24 29.53 33.26
C ARG A 171 -19.56 28.76 33.26
N LEU A 172 -19.56 27.54 32.71
CA LEU A 172 -20.71 26.64 32.78
C LEU A 172 -20.80 26.06 34.21
N PRO A 173 -21.96 26.14 34.88
CA PRO A 173 -22.13 25.57 36.21
C PRO A 173 -22.16 24.04 36.11
N LEU A 174 -21.32 23.39 36.92
CA LEU A 174 -21.38 21.95 37.16
C LEU A 174 -22.48 21.70 38.20
N ALA A 175 -23.47 20.86 37.89
CA ALA A 175 -24.48 20.46 38.86
C ALA A 175 -23.82 19.66 39.99
N ALA A 176 -24.05 20.06 41.23
CA ALA A 176 -23.67 19.29 42.41
C ALA A 176 -24.54 18.02 42.45
N LEU A 177 -23.89 16.87 42.65
CA LEU A 177 -24.57 15.64 43.01
C LEU A 177 -24.95 15.77 44.50
N ASP A 178 -26.23 15.95 44.77
CA ASP A 178 -26.77 15.89 46.13
C ASP A 178 -26.67 14.44 46.63
N ASP A 179 -25.94 14.29 47.73
CA ASP A 179 -25.85 13.10 48.55
C ASP A 179 -27.03 13.17 49.55
N GLU A 180 -28.09 12.38 49.36
CA GLU A 180 -29.05 12.09 50.43
C GLU A 180 -29.26 10.58 50.55
N THR A 181 -28.71 10.03 51.62
CA THR A 181 -29.08 8.73 52.18
C THR A 181 -29.96 9.00 53.40
N PRO A 182 -31.09 8.28 53.58
CA PRO A 182 -31.64 8.01 54.91
C PRO A 182 -31.12 6.68 55.49
#